data_AF-A0A967EUE8-F1
#
_entry.id   AF-A0A967EUE8-F1
#
_cell.length_a   1.000
_cell.length_b   1.000
_cell.length_c   1.000
_cell.angle_alpha   90.00
_cell.angle_beta   90.00
_cell.angle_gamma   90.00
#
_symmetry.space_group_name_H-M   'P 1'
#
loop_
_entity.id
_entity.type
_entity.pdbx_description
1 polymer ?
#
loop_
_entity_poly.entity_id
_entity_poly.type
_entity_poly.pdbx_seq_one_letter_code
_entity_poly.pdbx_strand_id
1 'polypeptide(L)'
;MRRIPMMVIVFGGYFLLRNWNGDVVPLIAIAGVVIAGVVAYRVYQARTERVRADKIERADVSSLTEQLEGMLAKTANRILDVEGRPGLSSSSEANANFQSAVSTFVSVDEDLDGAASTYRLRALVAELDDALWRLDAAEALLNGEEPPPRPEIARQRSTRESSASSSMTSLSRDAVTRWVDGGSSGGHRRRRRSC
;
A
#
# COMPACT_ATOMS: atom_id res chain seq x y z
N MET A 1 14.25 3.25 -40.73
CA MET A 1 13.04 3.82 -41.36
C MET A 1 12.74 3.07 -42.66
N ARG A 2 11.72 2.22 -42.71
CA ARG A 2 11.20 1.60 -43.94
C ARG A 2 9.71 1.90 -44.01
N ARG A 3 9.33 2.86 -44.86
CA ARG A 3 7.93 3.21 -45.14
C ARG A 3 7.36 2.11 -46.03
N ILE A 4 6.43 1.33 -45.49
CA ILE A 4 5.63 0.39 -46.28
C ILE A 4 4.64 1.22 -47.11
N PRO A 5 4.60 1.08 -48.45
CA PRO A 5 3.75 1.89 -49.29
C PRO A 5 2.28 1.53 -49.04
N MET A 6 1.50 2.53 -48.63
CA MET A 6 0.06 2.47 -48.30
C MET A 6 -0.83 2.04 -49.50
N MET A 7 -0.23 1.85 -50.68
CA MET A 7 -0.95 1.47 -51.91
C MET A 7 -1.32 -0.02 -52.01
N VAL A 8 -0.68 -0.91 -51.24
CA VAL A 8 -0.94 -2.37 -51.34
C VAL A 8 -2.28 -2.78 -50.72
N ILE A 9 -2.78 -2.03 -49.74
CA ILE A 9 -4.03 -2.36 -49.04
C ILE A 9 -5.27 -2.03 -49.89
N VAL A 10 -5.18 -1.04 -50.78
CA VAL A 10 -6.33 -0.61 -51.61
C VAL A 10 -6.58 -1.57 -52.77
N PHE A 11 -5.54 -2.20 -53.33
CA PHE A 11 -5.70 -3.16 -54.43
C PHE A 11 -6.23 -4.53 -53.98
N GLY A 12 -5.94 -4.97 -52.75
CA GLY A 12 -6.46 -6.24 -52.21
C GLY A 12 -7.98 -6.24 -51.98
N GLY A 13 -8.54 -5.10 -51.54
CA GLY A 13 -9.98 -4.97 -51.32
C GLY A 13 -10.81 -4.96 -52.61
N TYR A 14 -10.26 -4.42 -53.69
CA TYR A 14 -11.00 -4.26 -54.96
C TYR A 14 -11.13 -5.57 -55.76
N PHE A 15 -10.17 -6.49 -55.61
CA PHE A 15 -10.23 -7.80 -56.29
C PHE A 15 -11.24 -8.76 -55.64
N LEU A 16 -11.50 -8.60 -54.34
CA LEU A 16 -12.50 -9.39 -53.60
C LEU A 16 -13.95 -8.97 -53.88
N LEU A 17 -14.19 -7.73 -54.34
CA LEU A 17 -15.55 -7.26 -54.65
C LEU A 17 -16.03 -7.64 -56.07
N ARG A 18 -15.13 -8.01 -56.99
CA ARG A 18 -15.49 -8.21 -58.41
C ARG A 18 -15.92 -9.64 -58.76
N ASN A 19 -15.70 -10.62 -57.88
CA ASN A 19 -16.04 -12.03 -58.11
C ASN A 19 -17.10 -12.54 -57.11
N TRP A 20 -18.18 -11.77 -56.93
CA TRP A 20 -19.22 -12.02 -55.94
C TRP A 20 -20.25 -13.05 -56.48
N ASN A 21 -19.93 -14.34 -56.34
CA ASN A 21 -20.81 -15.47 -56.70
C ASN A 21 -21.70 -15.95 -55.52
N GLY A 22 -21.98 -15.09 -54.53
CA GLY A 22 -22.80 -15.47 -53.36
C GLY A 22 -22.14 -16.48 -52.41
N ASP A 23 -20.82 -16.71 -52.55
CA ASP A 23 -20.08 -17.64 -51.72
C ASP A 23 -19.68 -17.00 -50.38
N VAL A 24 -19.91 -17.70 -49.27
CA VAL A 24 -19.74 -17.23 -47.87
C VAL A 24 -18.28 -17.22 -47.40
N VAL A 25 -17.39 -17.82 -48.17
CA VAL A 25 -15.95 -17.97 -47.90
C VAL A 25 -15.21 -16.66 -47.55
N PRO A 26 -15.38 -15.51 -48.24
CA PRO A 26 -14.65 -14.29 -47.92
C PRO A 26 -15.08 -13.66 -46.58
N LEU A 27 -16.34 -13.82 -46.18
CA LEU A 27 -16.82 -13.35 -44.87
C LEU A 27 -16.18 -14.15 -43.72
N ILE A 28 -16.04 -15.46 -43.88
CA ILE A 28 -15.38 -16.33 -42.90
C ILE A 28 -13.89 -15.99 -42.78
N ALA A 29 -13.22 -15.70 -43.89
CA ALA A 29 -11.81 -15.28 -43.88
C ALA A 29 -11.59 -13.97 -43.11
N ILE A 30 -12.43 -12.95 -43.34
CA ILE A 30 -12.36 -11.67 -42.62
C ILE A 30 -12.64 -11.88 -41.12
N ALA A 31 -13.67 -12.67 -40.80
CA ALA A 31 -13.99 -12.99 -39.40
C ALA A 31 -12.83 -13.69 -38.69
N GLY A 32 -12.18 -14.64 -39.36
CA GLY A 32 -11.00 -15.34 -38.82
C GLY A 32 -9.84 -14.40 -38.50
N VAL A 33 -9.54 -13.44 -39.38
CA VAL A 33 -8.47 -12.45 -39.16
C VAL A 33 -8.80 -11.51 -37.98
N VAL A 34 -10.06 -11.07 -37.86
CA VAL A 34 -10.48 -10.23 -36.74
C VAL A 34 -10.37 -10.98 -35.42
N ILE A 35 -10.83 -12.24 -35.36
CA ILE A 35 -10.74 -13.07 -34.16
C ILE A 35 -9.27 -13.30 -33.77
N ALA A 36 -8.41 -13.65 -34.73
CA ALA A 36 -6.98 -13.83 -34.48
C ALA A 36 -6.32 -12.53 -33.98
N GLY A 37 -6.68 -11.38 -34.53
CA GLY A 37 -6.20 -10.08 -34.09
C GLY A 37 -6.61 -9.74 -32.65
N VAL A 38 -7.87 -10.01 -32.28
CA VAL A 38 -8.36 -9.78 -30.91
C VAL A 38 -7.67 -10.71 -29.90
N VAL A 39 -7.47 -11.98 -30.26
CA VAL A 39 -6.76 -12.94 -29.39
C VAL A 39 -5.30 -12.52 -29.21
N ALA A 40 -4.61 -12.17 -30.29
CA ALA A 40 -3.22 -11.69 -30.22
C ALA A 40 -3.11 -10.40 -29.38
N TYR A 41 -4.06 -9.48 -29.52
CA TYR A 41 -4.12 -8.25 -28.73
C TYR A 41 -4.36 -8.53 -27.24
N ARG A 42 -5.25 -9.46 -26.89
CA ARG A 42 -5.50 -9.88 -25.51
C ARG A 42 -4.27 -10.54 -24.87
N VAL A 43 -3.56 -11.39 -25.61
CA VAL A 43 -2.30 -12.00 -25.14
C VAL A 43 -1.21 -10.95 -24.95
N TYR A 44 -1.13 -9.97 -25.85
CA TYR A 44 -0.19 -8.85 -25.72
C TYR A 44 -0.48 -8.01 -24.48
N GLN A 45 -1.75 -7.64 -24.23
CA GLN A 45 -2.16 -6.93 -23.02
C GLN A 45 -1.79 -7.71 -21.75
N ALA A 46 -2.15 -8.99 -21.69
CA ALA A 46 -1.83 -9.85 -20.55
C ALA A 46 -0.31 -9.97 -20.29
N ARG A 47 0.52 -9.95 -21.34
CA ARG A 47 1.98 -9.92 -21.18
C ARG A 47 2.49 -8.58 -20.67
N THR A 48 1.96 -7.47 -21.19
CA THR A 48 2.37 -6.13 -20.75
C THR A 48 2.00 -5.83 -19.30
N GLU A 49 0.89 -6.37 -18.81
CA GLU A 49 0.47 -6.21 -17.40
C GLU A 49 1.41 -6.95 -16.45
N ARG A 50 1.82 -8.18 -16.78
CA ARG A 50 2.78 -8.96 -15.98
C ARG A 50 4.13 -8.26 -15.83
N VAL A 51 4.67 -7.72 -16.93
CA VAL A 51 5.95 -7.00 -16.90
C VAL A 51 5.87 -5.72 -16.07
N ARG A 52 4.71 -5.07 -15.99
CA ARG A 52 4.51 -3.89 -15.13
C ARG A 52 4.38 -4.28 -13.66
N ALA A 53 3.64 -5.34 -13.36
CA ALA A 53 3.50 -5.87 -12.00
C ALA A 53 4.87 -6.28 -11.42
N ASP A 54 5.67 -7.04 -12.18
CA ASP A 54 7.02 -7.45 -11.75
C ASP A 54 7.96 -6.25 -11.50
N LYS A 55 7.83 -5.18 -12.29
CA LYS A 55 8.63 -3.97 -12.11
C LYS A 55 8.25 -3.19 -10.86
N ILE A 56 6.94 -3.10 -10.57
CA ILE A 56 6.44 -2.44 -9.35
C ILE A 56 6.88 -3.25 -8.13
N GLU A 57 6.72 -4.57 -8.17
CA GLU A 57 7.14 -5.45 -7.07
C GLU A 57 8.64 -5.36 -6.80
N ARG A 58 9.49 -5.36 -7.84
CA ARG A 58 10.94 -5.19 -7.68
C ARG A 58 11.32 -3.82 -7.14
N ALA A 59 10.63 -2.75 -7.57
CA ALA A 59 10.87 -1.40 -7.06
C ALA A 59 10.46 -1.27 -5.58
N ASP A 60 9.36 -1.91 -5.19
CA ASP A 60 8.91 -1.97 -3.80
C ASP A 60 9.91 -2.75 -2.94
N VAL A 61 10.42 -3.89 -3.41
CA VAL A 61 11.45 -4.66 -2.71
C VAL A 61 12.72 -3.82 -2.51
N SER A 62 13.26 -3.20 -3.58
CA SER A 62 14.50 -2.42 -3.47
C SER A 62 14.37 -1.22 -2.54
N SER A 63 13.23 -0.52 -2.57
CA SER A 63 13.00 0.64 -1.68
C SER A 63 12.86 0.24 -0.22
N LEU A 64 12.24 -0.91 0.07
CA LEU A 64 12.15 -1.45 1.43
C LEU A 64 13.51 -1.94 1.92
N THR A 65 14.33 -2.56 1.07
CA THR A 65 15.69 -2.98 1.44
C THR A 65 16.55 -1.76 1.80
N GLU A 66 16.54 -0.71 0.98
CA GLU A 66 17.28 0.54 1.27
C GLU A 66 16.81 1.19 2.58
N GLN A 67 15.49 1.19 2.82
CA GLN A 67 14.93 1.67 4.09
C GLN A 67 15.42 0.82 5.28
N LEU A 68 15.45 -0.51 5.13
CA LEU A 68 15.89 -1.42 6.18
C LEU A 68 17.38 -1.23 6.50
N GLU A 69 18.24 -1.10 5.48
CA GLU A 69 19.67 -0.81 5.65
C GLU A 69 19.89 0.50 6.42
N GLY A 70 19.14 1.55 6.07
CA GLY A 70 19.18 2.82 6.80
C GLY A 70 18.74 2.68 8.27
N MET A 71 17.71 1.87 8.52
CA MET A 71 17.25 1.59 9.89
C MET A 71 18.24 0.73 10.68
N LEU A 72 18.88 -0.26 10.06
CA LEU A 72 19.94 -1.06 10.67
C LEU A 72 21.11 -0.16 11.11
N ALA A 73 21.59 0.69 10.22
CA ALA A 73 22.66 1.64 10.53
C ALA A 73 22.28 2.57 11.70
N LYS A 74 21.04 3.09 11.69
CA LYS A 74 20.52 3.93 12.78
C LYS A 74 20.44 3.15 14.10
N THR A 75 19.97 1.91 14.07
CA THR A 75 19.82 1.05 15.25
C THR A 75 21.17 0.67 15.82
N ALA A 76 22.14 0.33 14.98
CA ALA A 76 23.52 0.03 15.40
C ALA A 76 24.16 1.21 16.14
N ASN A 77 24.05 2.43 15.58
CA ASN A 77 24.53 3.63 16.27
C ASN A 77 23.83 3.83 17.61
N ARG A 78 22.51 3.61 17.66
CA ARG A 78 21.72 3.74 18.88
C ARG A 78 22.12 2.73 19.96
N ILE A 79 22.47 1.50 19.58
CA ILE A 79 22.99 0.48 20.51
C ILE A 79 24.28 0.99 21.16
N LEU A 80 25.23 1.49 20.37
CA LEU A 80 26.49 2.02 20.89
C LEU A 80 26.27 3.21 21.84
N ASP A 81 25.34 4.09 21.51
CA ASP A 81 24.99 5.24 22.35
C ASP A 81 24.44 4.83 23.72
N VAL A 82 23.62 3.77 23.78
CA VAL A 82 23.01 3.28 25.03
C VAL A 82 23.98 2.41 25.83
N GLU A 83 24.77 1.57 25.16
CA GLU A 83 25.76 0.69 25.79
C GLU A 83 26.79 1.48 26.62
N GLY A 84 27.23 2.63 26.10
CA GLY A 84 28.19 3.50 26.78
C GLY A 84 27.64 4.23 28.01
N ARG A 85 26.35 4.12 28.33
CA ARG A 85 25.74 4.92 29.40
C ARG A 85 26.01 4.34 30.80
N PRO A 86 26.42 5.19 31.75
CA PRO A 86 26.56 4.77 33.14
C PRO A 86 25.19 4.40 33.72
N GLY A 87 25.12 3.27 34.42
CA GLY A 87 23.90 2.80 35.08
C GLY A 87 23.08 1.77 34.30
N LEU A 88 23.44 1.46 33.05
CA LEU A 88 22.78 0.40 32.27
C LEU A 88 22.77 -0.95 33.00
N SER A 89 23.90 -1.36 33.55
CA SER A 89 24.03 -2.60 34.33
C SER A 89 23.33 -2.56 35.69
N SER A 90 23.07 -1.36 36.23
CA SER A 90 22.42 -1.16 37.52
C SER A 90 20.90 -1.19 37.43
N SER A 91 20.33 -0.86 36.26
CA SER A 91 18.89 -0.88 36.00
C SER A 91 18.50 -2.17 35.27
N SER A 92 17.90 -3.10 36.01
CA SER A 92 17.38 -4.37 35.46
C SER A 92 16.46 -4.16 34.25
N GLU A 93 15.59 -3.16 34.33
CA GLU A 93 14.58 -2.90 33.29
C GLU A 93 15.19 -2.24 32.05
N ALA A 94 16.12 -1.29 32.23
CA ALA A 94 16.85 -0.70 31.11
C ALA A 94 17.73 -1.73 30.40
N ASN A 95 18.43 -2.58 31.16
CA ASN A 95 19.26 -3.65 30.62
C ASN A 95 18.42 -4.69 29.85
N ALA A 96 17.23 -5.06 30.35
CA ALA A 96 16.36 -6.00 29.65
C ALA A 96 15.88 -5.45 28.31
N ASN A 97 15.49 -4.17 28.25
CA ASN A 97 15.10 -3.50 27.01
C ASN A 97 16.28 -3.43 26.03
N PHE A 98 17.46 -3.05 26.51
CA PHE A 98 18.68 -3.00 25.71
C PHE A 98 19.05 -4.38 25.12
N GLN A 99 19.14 -5.43 25.95
CA GLN A 99 19.48 -6.78 25.46
C GLN A 99 18.44 -7.31 24.47
N SER A 100 17.16 -7.03 24.70
CA SER A 100 16.10 -7.42 23.78
C SER A 100 16.22 -6.69 22.44
N ALA A 101 16.61 -5.42 22.44
CA ALA A 101 16.84 -4.66 21.22
C ALA A 101 18.07 -5.17 20.44
N VAL A 102 19.18 -5.46 21.13
CA VAL A 102 20.39 -6.04 20.52
C VAL A 102 20.09 -7.40 19.90
N SER A 103 19.35 -8.26 20.60
CA SER A 103 18.94 -9.57 20.06
C SER A 103 18.08 -9.43 18.81
N THR A 104 17.15 -8.47 18.77
CA THR A 104 16.34 -8.21 17.58
C THR A 104 17.19 -7.66 16.44
N PHE A 105 18.13 -6.75 16.71
CA PHE A 105 19.05 -6.23 15.70
C PHE A 105 19.84 -7.34 15.03
N VAL A 106 20.47 -8.24 15.80
CA VAL A 106 21.24 -9.38 15.26
C VAL A 106 20.35 -10.30 14.42
N SER A 107 19.16 -10.64 14.92
CA SER A 107 18.22 -11.49 14.18
C SER A 107 17.81 -10.87 12.83
N VAL A 108 17.56 -9.55 12.80
CA VAL A 108 17.14 -8.87 11.58
C VAL A 108 18.30 -8.74 10.59
N ASP A 109 19.52 -8.49 11.06
CA ASP A 109 20.73 -8.45 10.23
C ASP A 109 20.98 -9.80 9.54
N GLU A 110 20.82 -10.90 10.27
CA GLU A 110 20.93 -12.27 9.72
C GLU A 110 19.79 -12.61 8.73
N ASP A 111 18.57 -12.15 9.00
CA ASP A 111 17.39 -12.44 8.17
C ASP A 111 17.31 -11.61 6.89
N LEU A 112 18.01 -10.46 6.83
CA LEU A 112 17.95 -9.54 5.70
C LEU A 112 18.42 -10.19 4.39
N ASP A 113 19.52 -10.96 4.42
CA ASP A 113 20.10 -11.62 3.25
C ASP A 113 19.13 -12.64 2.60
N GLY A 114 18.20 -13.19 3.40
CA GLY A 114 17.19 -14.15 2.94
C GLY A 114 15.84 -13.52 2.55
N ALA A 115 15.62 -12.23 2.81
CA ALA A 115 14.32 -11.60 2.68
C ALA A 115 14.06 -11.06 1.26
N ALA A 116 13.65 -11.94 0.34
CA ALA A 116 13.31 -11.56 -1.05
C ALA A 116 11.84 -11.13 -1.27
N SER A 117 11.03 -11.07 -0.20
CA SER A 117 9.59 -10.76 -0.29
C SER A 117 9.27 -9.45 0.43
N THR A 118 8.47 -8.60 -0.21
CA THR A 118 7.92 -7.36 0.34
C THR A 118 7.24 -7.58 1.69
N TYR A 119 6.56 -8.72 1.88
CA TYR A 119 5.91 -9.04 3.16
C TYR A 119 6.94 -9.25 4.28
N ARG A 120 7.99 -10.02 4.01
CA ARG A 120 9.06 -10.31 4.98
C ARG A 120 9.86 -9.04 5.30
N LEU A 121 10.20 -8.25 4.29
CA LEU A 121 10.89 -6.97 4.49
C LEU A 121 10.10 -6.00 5.39
N ARG A 122 8.77 -5.90 5.20
CA ARG A 122 7.93 -5.08 6.08
C ARG A 122 7.87 -5.60 7.53
N ALA A 123 7.92 -6.91 7.72
CA ALA A 123 7.98 -7.49 9.06
C ALA A 123 9.30 -7.12 9.75
N LEU A 124 10.43 -7.25 9.05
CA LEU A 124 11.75 -6.84 9.56
C LEU A 124 11.81 -5.34 9.89
N VAL A 125 11.20 -4.48 9.07
CA VAL A 125 11.06 -3.04 9.37
C VAL A 125 10.33 -2.83 10.69
N ALA A 126 9.22 -3.54 10.92
CA ALA A 126 8.44 -3.40 12.16
C ALA A 126 9.23 -3.91 13.38
N GLU A 127 10.01 -4.97 13.22
CA GLU A 127 10.89 -5.51 14.28
C GLU A 127 12.00 -4.52 14.64
N LEU A 128 12.63 -3.87 13.65
CA LEU A 128 13.61 -2.81 13.91
C LEU A 128 12.99 -1.56 14.55
N ASP A 129 11.78 -1.18 14.16
CA ASP A 129 11.05 -0.07 14.80
C ASP A 129 10.79 -0.37 16.29
N ASP A 130 10.43 -1.62 16.63
CA ASP A 130 10.28 -2.05 18.03
C ASP A 130 11.62 -2.08 18.77
N ALA A 131 12.70 -2.55 18.13
CA ALA A 131 14.04 -2.54 18.72
C ALA A 131 14.50 -1.10 19.03
N LEU A 132 14.27 -0.16 18.10
CA LEU A 132 14.61 1.24 18.28
C LEU A 132 13.80 1.86 19.43
N TRP A 133 12.50 1.57 19.51
CA TRP A 133 11.68 1.97 20.64
C TRP A 133 12.19 1.42 21.98
N ARG A 134 12.64 0.16 22.04
CA ARG A 134 13.22 -0.42 23.27
C ARG A 134 14.51 0.28 23.68
N LEU A 135 15.35 0.69 22.72
CA LEU A 135 16.54 1.48 23.02
C LEU A 135 16.18 2.86 23.57
N ASP A 136 15.16 3.51 23.00
CA ASP A 136 14.65 4.79 23.50
C ASP A 136 14.04 4.66 24.91
N ALA A 137 13.31 3.57 25.16
CA ALA A 137 12.78 3.25 26.49
C ALA A 137 13.90 2.96 27.50
N ALA A 138 14.93 2.21 27.11
CA ALA A 138 16.09 1.98 27.95
C ALA A 138 16.79 3.30 28.31
N GLU A 139 16.98 4.19 27.34
CA GLU A 139 17.54 5.52 27.60
C GLU A 139 16.67 6.34 28.56
N ALA A 140 15.35 6.41 28.33
CA ALA A 140 14.43 7.15 29.18
C ALA A 140 14.52 6.67 30.63
N LEU A 141 14.54 5.34 30.85
CA LEU A 141 14.70 4.75 32.17
C LEU A 141 16.04 5.11 32.83
N LEU A 142 17.14 5.20 32.06
CA LEU A 142 18.44 5.64 32.58
C LEU A 142 18.46 7.12 32.95
N ASN A 143 17.69 7.93 32.25
CA ASN A 143 17.53 9.36 32.55
C ASN A 143 16.52 9.63 33.70
N GLY A 144 15.79 8.60 34.15
CA GLY A 144 14.70 8.76 35.12
C GLY A 144 13.43 9.36 34.53
N GLU A 145 13.25 9.28 33.21
CA GLU A 145 12.09 9.75 32.45
C GLU A 145 11.10 8.61 32.19
N GLU A 146 9.85 8.96 31.84
CA GLU A 146 8.84 7.96 31.47
C GLU A 146 9.13 7.42 30.05
N PRO A 147 9.04 6.10 29.82
CA PRO A 147 9.26 5.52 28.49
C PRO A 147 8.30 6.09 27.44
N PRO A 148 8.77 6.28 26.19
CA PRO A 148 7.90 6.76 25.11
C PRO A 148 6.77 5.75 24.83
N PRO A 149 5.60 6.20 24.34
CA PRO A 149 4.51 5.30 23.97
C PRO A 149 4.94 4.41 22.80
N ARG A 150 4.66 3.10 22.90
CA ARG A 150 5.03 2.12 21.88
C ARG A 150 4.41 2.44 20.51
N PRO A 151 5.12 2.21 19.38
CA PRO A 151 4.67 2.61 18.04
C PRO A 151 3.26 2.11 17.65
N GLU A 152 2.91 0.87 17.99
CA GLU A 152 1.57 0.32 17.71
C GLU A 152 0.46 1.07 18.46
N ILE A 153 0.72 1.47 19.70
CA ILE A 153 -0.24 2.20 20.54
C ILE A 153 -0.39 3.64 20.01
N ALA A 154 0.70 4.25 19.54
CA ALA A 154 0.68 5.57 18.94
C ALA A 154 -0.14 5.62 17.63
N ARG A 155 0.01 4.62 16.74
CA ARG A 155 -0.80 4.52 15.50
C ARG A 155 -2.30 4.31 15.78
N GLN A 156 -2.63 3.55 16.82
CA GLN A 156 -4.02 3.35 17.23
C GLN A 156 -4.64 4.62 17.84
N ARG A 157 -3.88 5.37 18.65
CA ARG A 157 -4.35 6.67 19.19
C ARG A 157 -4.61 7.67 18.08
N SER A 158 -3.68 7.87 17.14
CA SER A 158 -3.86 8.83 16.05
C SER A 158 -5.06 8.49 15.18
N THR A 159 -5.29 7.20 14.89
CA THR A 159 -6.46 6.74 14.13
C THR A 159 -7.77 7.00 14.90
N ARG A 160 -7.77 6.79 16.23
CA ARG A 160 -8.94 7.03 17.08
C ARG A 160 -9.26 8.52 17.24
N GLU A 161 -8.23 9.37 17.37
CA GLU A 161 -8.37 10.82 17.47
C GLU A 161 -8.85 11.43 16.14
N SER A 162 -8.31 10.98 14.99
CA SER A 162 -8.81 11.40 13.67
C SER A 162 -10.24 10.92 13.40
N SER A 163 -10.62 9.74 13.88
CA SER A 163 -12.00 9.22 13.76
C SER A 163 -12.98 9.99 14.66
N ALA A 164 -12.58 10.34 15.88
CA ALA A 164 -13.38 11.17 16.78
C ALA A 164 -13.54 12.59 16.24
N SER A 165 -12.48 13.20 15.71
CA SER A 165 -12.51 14.53 15.10
C SER A 165 -13.38 14.59 13.83
N SER A 166 -13.34 13.54 13.01
CA SER A 166 -14.20 13.42 11.81
C SER A 166 -15.68 13.26 12.16
N SER A 167 -16.00 12.50 13.22
CA SER A 167 -17.39 12.35 13.71
C SER A 167 -17.98 13.63 14.33
N MET A 168 -17.17 14.45 15.00
CA MET A 168 -17.63 15.77 15.49
C MET A 168 -17.88 16.74 14.34
N THR A 169 -17.09 16.65 13.26
CA THR A 169 -17.26 17.51 12.09
C THR A 169 -18.49 17.11 11.26
N SER A 170 -18.80 15.80 11.16
CA SER A 170 -20.00 15.33 10.47
C SER A 170 -21.30 15.64 11.25
N LEU A 171 -21.28 15.50 12.58
CA LEU A 171 -22.42 15.88 13.43
C LEU A 171 -22.68 17.38 13.41
N SER A 172 -21.64 18.22 13.37
CA SER A 172 -21.79 19.66 13.17
C SER A 172 -22.31 20.00 11.76
N ARG A 173 -21.89 19.27 10.72
CA ARG A 173 -22.36 19.50 9.35
C ARG A 173 -23.84 19.12 9.20
N ASP A 174 -24.27 17.99 9.78
CA ASP A 174 -25.67 17.55 9.81
C ASP A 174 -26.57 18.44 10.69
N ALA A 175 -26.02 18.99 11.78
CA ALA A 175 -26.75 19.97 12.61
C ALA A 175 -26.94 21.30 11.89
N VAL A 176 -25.92 21.75 11.14
CA VAL A 176 -25.99 22.98 10.33
C VAL A 176 -26.95 22.82 9.14
N THR A 177 -26.94 21.68 8.42
CA THR A 177 -27.90 21.45 7.33
C THR A 177 -29.33 21.33 7.84
N ARG A 178 -29.56 20.67 8.98
CA ARG A 178 -30.88 20.62 9.62
C ARG A 178 -31.42 22.00 10.02
N TRP A 179 -30.55 22.96 10.32
CA TRP A 179 -30.95 24.33 10.65
C TRP A 179 -31.23 25.17 9.38
N VAL A 180 -30.44 24.95 8.32
CA VAL A 180 -30.58 25.65 7.03
C VAL A 180 -31.81 25.19 6.24
N ASP A 181 -32.16 23.90 6.29
CA ASP A 181 -33.29 23.34 5.53
C ASP A 181 -34.67 23.60 6.16
N GLY A 182 -34.73 24.32 7.30
CA GLY A 182 -35.99 24.78 7.88
C GLY A 182 -36.92 23.62 8.26
N GLY A 183 -36.80 23.16 9.51
CA GLY A 183 -37.66 22.12 10.09
C GLY A 183 -39.14 22.25 9.74
N SER A 184 -39.57 21.55 8.70
CA SER A 184 -40.96 21.39 8.27
C SER A 184 -41.27 19.90 8.18
N SER A 185 -41.15 19.19 9.31
CA SER A 185 -41.82 17.91 9.46
C SER A 185 -43.30 18.17 9.77
N GLY A 186 -44.05 18.49 8.72
CA GLY A 186 -45.50 18.57 8.72
C GLY A 186 -46.13 17.21 9.01
N GLY A 187 -46.39 16.93 10.29
CA GLY A 187 -47.18 15.78 10.72
C GLY A 187 -48.68 16.11 10.68
N HIS A 188 -49.33 15.92 9.54
CA HIS A 188 -50.79 15.97 9.40
C HIS A 188 -51.47 14.88 10.24
N ARG A 189 -51.89 15.20 11.48
CA ARG A 189 -52.90 14.40 12.19
C ARG A 189 -54.29 14.73 11.67
N ARG A 190 -54.77 13.95 10.70
CA ARG A 190 -56.19 13.95 10.31
C ARG A 190 -57.05 13.41 11.47
N ARG A 191 -57.86 14.31 12.05
CA ARG A 191 -59.07 13.98 12.78
C ARG A 191 -60.03 13.20 11.86
N ARG A 192 -60.52 12.05 12.30
CA ARG A 192 -61.87 11.58 11.94
C ARG A 192 -62.57 11.10 13.21
N ARG A 193 -63.64 11.82 13.54
CA ARG A 193 -64.74 11.42 14.43
C ARG A 193 -65.80 10.73 13.57
N SER A 194 -66.31 9.61 14.06
CA SER A 194 -67.70 9.13 13.96
C SER A 194 -67.79 8.12 15.13
N CYS A 195 -68.56 8.36 16.19
CA CYS A 195 -70.00 8.10 16.29
C CYS A 195 -70.33 6.65 15.92
#